data_AF-A0AAD7VSL0-F1
#
_entry.id   AF-A0AAD7VSL0-F1
#
_cell.length_a   1.000
_cell.length_b   1.000
_cell.length_c   1.000
_cell.angle_alpha   90.00
_cell.angle_beta   90.00
_cell.angle_gamma   90.00
#
_symmetry.space_group_name_H-M   'P 1'
#
loop_
_entity.id
_entity.type
_entity.pdbx_description
1 polymer ?
#
loop_
_entity_poly.entity_id
_entity_poly.type
_entity_poly.pdbx_seq_one_letter_code
_entity_poly.pdbx_strand_id
1 'polypeptide(L)'
;MSSSSEFPSFLSPRISPQRDSEIAEDSTGLKPSPSNLDLSLPPTIISPSFTPDTVPSTPVPIPVISTPQPSDGLPDVLPEVECIVRARIPTTSGTEIFLHLYKNNLDNKEHLAIVFGNKIRSKSLDRVREGETELDRMIRGAYVGRLYPGRKTSREDEALQEDDTAKDTGWSQWSLIRLATLVRIHSECYTGETAWSARCDCGEQLDEAARLMSKENDGIVVYLRQEGRGIGLSEKLKAYNLQDLGADTVTANLLLRHPADARSYSLATAILLDLDQTEIRLLTNNPDKIAAVEGKHREIKVHERVPMVPIAWRMNSGGIRSKEVEGYLKTKIERMGHMLDKPL
;
A
#
# COMPACT_ATOMS: atom_id res chain seq x y z
N MET A 1 -17.81 24.92 29.04
CA MET A 1 -18.58 24.68 27.81
C MET A 1 -17.58 24.20 26.76
N SER A 2 -17.46 22.87 26.59
CA SER A 2 -16.54 22.25 25.64
C SER A 2 -17.20 22.13 24.26
N SER A 3 -16.56 22.63 23.21
CA SER A 3 -16.93 22.27 21.83
C SER A 3 -15.90 21.28 21.30
N SER A 4 -16.30 20.02 21.19
CA SER A 4 -15.59 18.98 20.45
C SER A 4 -15.70 19.27 18.94
N SER A 5 -14.57 19.53 18.29
CA SER A 5 -14.46 19.61 16.84
C SER A 5 -14.42 18.20 16.24
N GLU A 6 -15.57 17.71 15.76
CA GLU A 6 -15.62 16.51 14.93
C GLU A 6 -15.05 16.83 13.54
N PHE A 7 -13.98 16.14 13.15
CA PHE A 7 -13.47 16.17 11.78
C PHE A 7 -14.40 15.35 10.89
N PRO A 8 -14.72 15.80 9.66
CA PRO A 8 -15.56 15.02 8.76
C PRO A 8 -14.84 13.72 8.36
N SER A 9 -15.50 12.60 8.58
CA SER A 9 -15.09 11.28 8.08
C SER A 9 -15.07 11.28 6.56
N PHE A 10 -14.01 10.72 5.97
CA PHE A 10 -13.97 10.31 4.56
C PHE A 10 -15.03 9.22 4.34
N LEU A 11 -16.28 9.63 4.09
CA LEU A 11 -17.37 8.70 3.81
C LEU A 11 -17.41 8.45 2.31
N SER A 12 -17.21 7.18 1.95
CA SER A 12 -17.66 6.61 0.69
C SER A 12 -19.16 6.93 0.49
N PRO A 13 -19.64 7.11 -0.76
CA PRO A 13 -21.05 7.37 -1.00
C PRO A 13 -21.90 6.24 -0.39
N ARG A 14 -22.81 6.59 0.52
CA ARG A 14 -23.81 5.65 1.04
C ARG A 14 -24.73 5.25 -0.12
N ILE A 15 -24.68 4.00 -0.55
CA ILE A 15 -25.76 3.41 -1.35
C ILE A 15 -26.92 3.18 -0.40
N SER A 16 -27.96 4.01 -0.53
CA SER A 16 -29.23 3.79 0.15
C SER A 16 -29.86 2.49 -0.36
N PRO A 17 -30.48 1.65 0.50
CA PRO A 17 -31.24 0.50 0.03
C PRO A 17 -32.45 1.00 -0.76
N GLN A 18 -32.56 0.65 -2.04
CA GLN A 18 -33.77 0.88 -2.82
C GLN A 18 -34.92 0.10 -2.18
N ARG A 19 -36.04 0.79 -1.98
CA ARG A 19 -37.31 0.21 -1.54
C ARG A 19 -37.84 -0.69 -2.66
N ASP A 20 -38.24 -1.90 -2.29
CA ASP A 20 -39.12 -2.72 -3.10
C ASP A 20 -40.41 -1.93 -3.38
N SER A 21 -40.72 -1.74 -4.65
CA SER A 21 -42.04 -1.28 -5.09
C SER A 21 -42.57 -2.26 -6.12
N GLU A 22 -43.67 -2.89 -5.74
CA GLU A 22 -44.55 -3.77 -6.49
C GLU A 22 -44.83 -3.25 -7.91
N ILE A 23 -44.76 -4.14 -8.90
CA ILE A 23 -45.46 -3.95 -10.17
C ILE A 23 -46.29 -5.21 -10.43
N ALA A 24 -47.57 -4.92 -10.63
CA ALA A 24 -48.68 -5.84 -10.79
C ALA A 24 -48.61 -6.67 -12.09
N GLU A 25 -49.31 -7.79 -12.03
CA GLU A 25 -49.61 -8.74 -13.10
C GLU A 25 -50.26 -8.06 -14.31
N ASP A 26 -49.81 -8.42 -15.51
CA ASP A 26 -50.72 -8.52 -16.65
C ASP A 26 -50.38 -9.75 -17.50
N SER A 27 -51.43 -10.48 -17.84
CA SER A 27 -51.43 -11.83 -18.38
C SER A 27 -51.71 -11.80 -19.88
N THR A 28 -50.80 -12.27 -20.72
CA THR A 28 -51.16 -12.91 -22.00
C THR A 28 -50.16 -14.02 -22.33
N GLY A 29 -50.70 -15.22 -22.57
CA GLY A 29 -49.93 -16.45 -22.67
C GLY A 29 -49.32 -16.71 -24.04
N LEU A 30 -48.28 -17.56 -24.03
CA LEU A 30 -47.96 -18.59 -25.02
C LEU A 30 -46.74 -19.38 -24.50
N LYS A 31 -46.96 -20.65 -24.10
CA LYS A 31 -45.90 -21.61 -23.79
C LYS A 31 -45.29 -22.17 -25.08
N PRO A 32 -43.98 -22.45 -25.10
CA PRO A 32 -43.49 -23.68 -25.71
C PRO A 32 -42.64 -24.53 -24.77
N SER A 33 -42.73 -25.85 -24.99
CA SER A 33 -42.06 -26.98 -24.34
C SER A 33 -40.53 -27.02 -24.56
N PRO A 34 -39.77 -27.81 -23.77
CA PRO A 34 -38.31 -27.78 -23.76
C PRO A 34 -37.73 -28.58 -24.93
N SER A 35 -36.87 -27.95 -25.74
CA SER A 35 -36.02 -28.64 -26.70
C SER A 35 -34.63 -28.85 -26.10
N ASN A 36 -34.23 -30.11 -26.02
CA ASN A 36 -32.84 -30.54 -25.79
C ASN A 36 -31.93 -29.91 -26.85
N LEU A 37 -30.98 -29.08 -26.42
CA LEU A 37 -29.82 -28.69 -27.21
C LEU A 37 -28.57 -29.23 -26.51
N ASP A 38 -28.18 -30.40 -27.00
CA ASP A 38 -26.94 -31.10 -26.74
C ASP A 38 -25.75 -30.23 -27.18
N LEU A 39 -25.07 -29.61 -26.22
CA LEU A 39 -23.79 -28.94 -26.45
C LEU A 39 -22.67 -29.91 -26.06
N SER A 40 -22.33 -30.75 -27.02
CA SER A 40 -21.15 -31.62 -26.97
C SER A 40 -19.88 -30.77 -26.76
N LEU A 41 -19.13 -31.12 -25.72
CA LEU A 41 -17.77 -30.61 -25.49
C LEU A 41 -16.84 -31.10 -26.61
N PRO A 42 -15.94 -30.24 -27.14
CA PRO A 42 -14.95 -30.71 -28.11
C PRO A 42 -13.97 -31.71 -27.45
N PRO A 43 -13.44 -32.68 -28.20
CA PRO A 43 -12.59 -33.72 -27.66
C PRO A 43 -11.29 -33.15 -27.08
N THR A 44 -11.01 -33.58 -25.85
CA THR A 44 -9.79 -33.34 -25.08
C THR A 44 -8.53 -33.55 -25.92
N ILE A 45 -7.66 -32.53 -25.99
CA ILE A 45 -6.28 -32.71 -26.42
C ILE A 45 -5.58 -33.55 -25.34
N ILE A 46 -5.35 -34.82 -25.67
CA ILE A 46 -4.58 -35.77 -24.86
C ILE A 46 -3.17 -35.22 -24.74
N SER A 47 -2.80 -34.75 -23.55
CA SER A 47 -1.40 -34.57 -23.18
C SER A 47 -0.86 -35.93 -22.72
N PRO A 48 0.36 -36.34 -23.12
CA PRO A 48 0.90 -37.64 -22.70
C PRO A 48 1.05 -37.66 -21.17
N SER A 49 0.54 -38.72 -20.54
CA SER A 49 0.81 -39.03 -19.14
C SER A 49 2.26 -39.45 -19.02
N PHE A 50 3.10 -38.59 -18.44
CA PHE A 50 4.44 -38.96 -18.03
C PHE A 50 4.36 -39.58 -16.64
N THR A 51 4.27 -40.90 -16.57
CA THR A 51 4.55 -41.66 -15.34
C THR A 51 6.07 -41.70 -15.14
N PRO A 52 6.63 -41.18 -14.03
CA PRO A 52 7.99 -41.50 -13.66
C PRO A 52 8.01 -42.89 -13.03
N ASP A 53 9.03 -43.68 -13.42
CA ASP A 53 9.32 -44.99 -12.84
C ASP A 53 9.61 -44.90 -11.33
N THR A 54 8.99 -45.81 -10.59
CA THR A 54 9.44 -46.45 -9.34
C THR A 54 10.41 -45.64 -8.45
N VAL A 55 9.90 -45.03 -7.38
CA VAL A 55 10.72 -44.43 -6.31
C VAL A 55 11.24 -45.55 -5.38
N PRO A 56 12.56 -45.67 -5.14
CA PRO A 56 13.07 -46.57 -4.11
C PRO A 56 12.75 -46.02 -2.71
N SER A 57 12.12 -46.86 -1.89
CA SER A 57 11.83 -46.62 -0.48
C SER A 57 13.10 -46.65 0.36
N THR A 58 13.75 -45.49 0.52
CA THR A 58 14.69 -45.25 1.62
C THR A 58 14.29 -43.98 2.35
N PRO A 59 14.19 -44.00 3.69
CA PRO A 59 13.88 -42.79 4.45
C PRO A 59 15.07 -41.84 4.39
N VAL A 60 14.93 -40.79 3.58
CA VAL A 60 15.85 -39.65 3.60
C VAL A 60 15.60 -38.89 4.91
N PRO A 61 16.63 -38.60 5.73
CA PRO A 61 16.45 -37.77 6.91
C PRO A 61 15.92 -36.40 6.50
N ILE A 62 14.78 -36.02 7.07
CA ILE A 62 14.17 -34.69 6.89
C ILE A 62 15.23 -33.66 7.32
N PRO A 63 15.70 -32.77 6.43
CA PRO A 63 16.56 -31.68 6.86
C PRO A 63 15.77 -30.84 7.85
N VAL A 64 16.35 -30.60 9.03
CA VAL A 64 15.82 -29.63 9.98
C VAL A 64 15.74 -28.30 9.24
N ILE A 65 14.52 -27.90 8.88
CA ILE A 65 14.26 -26.57 8.31
C ILE A 65 14.51 -25.61 9.46
N SER A 66 15.72 -25.04 9.49
CA SER A 66 15.98 -23.85 10.27
C SER A 66 14.96 -22.80 9.87
N THR A 67 14.22 -22.25 10.83
CA THR A 67 13.38 -21.08 10.60
C THR A 67 14.26 -19.99 10.00
N PRO A 68 14.02 -19.54 8.75
CA PRO A 68 14.84 -18.50 8.14
C PRO A 68 14.78 -17.26 9.03
N GLN A 69 15.93 -16.65 9.28
CA GLN A 69 15.96 -15.35 9.94
C GLN A 69 15.30 -14.33 9.00
N PRO A 70 14.61 -13.30 9.51
CA PRO A 70 13.94 -12.30 8.68
C PRO A 70 14.85 -11.64 7.61
N SER A 71 16.16 -11.68 7.82
CA SER A 71 17.19 -11.16 6.92
C SER A 71 17.55 -12.05 5.73
N ASP A 72 17.21 -13.34 5.75
CA ASP A 72 17.77 -14.33 4.80
C ASP A 72 17.22 -14.18 3.36
N GLY A 73 16.20 -13.34 3.16
CA GLY A 73 15.60 -13.04 1.85
C GLY A 73 15.75 -11.58 1.39
N LEU A 74 16.48 -10.74 2.13
CA LEU A 74 16.64 -9.32 1.79
C LEU A 74 17.81 -9.11 0.82
N PRO A 75 17.67 -8.22 -0.18
CA PRO A 75 18.74 -7.94 -1.13
C PRO A 75 19.92 -7.24 -0.42
N ASP A 76 21.16 -7.58 -0.82
CA ASP A 76 22.38 -6.90 -0.36
C ASP A 76 22.48 -5.46 -0.86
N VAL A 77 21.97 -5.20 -2.06
CA VAL A 77 22.03 -3.89 -2.70
C VAL A 77 20.61 -3.39 -2.93
N LEU A 78 20.34 -2.17 -2.44
CA LEU A 78 19.07 -1.51 -2.68
C LEU A 78 18.95 -1.07 -4.14
N PRO A 79 17.73 -1.08 -4.71
CA PRO A 79 17.51 -0.57 -6.05
C PRO A 79 17.80 0.93 -6.12
N GLU A 80 18.22 1.38 -7.30
CA GLU A 80 18.38 2.81 -7.57
C GLU A 80 17.01 3.43 -7.84
N VAL A 81 16.76 4.58 -7.22
CA VAL A 81 15.53 5.35 -7.42
C VAL A 81 15.84 6.80 -7.74
N GLU A 82 15.03 7.41 -8.59
CA GLU A 82 15.13 8.82 -8.92
C GLU A 82 13.74 9.47 -8.88
N CYS A 83 13.59 10.53 -8.08
CA CYS A 83 12.41 11.37 -8.08
C CYS A 83 12.40 12.23 -9.34
N ILE A 84 11.49 11.92 -10.26
CA ILE A 84 11.41 12.58 -11.56
C ILE A 84 10.60 13.86 -11.53
N VAL A 85 9.54 13.90 -10.73
CA VAL A 85 8.66 15.07 -10.60
C VAL A 85 8.05 15.15 -9.21
N ARG A 86 7.81 16.39 -8.75
CA ARG A 86 7.04 16.69 -7.55
C ARG A 86 5.94 17.70 -7.84
N ALA A 87 4.73 17.44 -7.35
CA ALA A 87 3.62 18.39 -7.45
C ALA A 87 2.89 18.56 -6.11
N ARG A 88 2.52 19.80 -5.79
CA ARG A 88 1.63 20.12 -4.68
C ARG A 88 0.20 19.73 -5.05
N ILE A 89 -0.46 18.96 -4.20
CA ILE A 89 -1.88 18.61 -4.36
C ILE A 89 -2.67 19.33 -3.26
N PRO A 90 -3.57 20.26 -3.62
CA PRO A 90 -4.51 20.83 -2.67
C PRO A 90 -5.46 19.74 -2.15
N THR A 91 -5.59 19.61 -0.83
CA THR A 91 -6.57 18.69 -0.22
C THR A 91 -7.79 19.46 0.29
N THR A 92 -8.92 18.77 0.42
CA THR A 92 -10.17 19.33 0.96
C THR A 92 -10.08 19.66 2.45
N SER A 93 -9.15 19.04 3.18
CA SER A 93 -8.87 19.34 4.60
C SER A 93 -7.97 20.57 4.80
N GLY A 94 -7.44 21.15 3.73
CA GLY A 94 -6.47 22.25 3.78
C GLY A 94 -5.03 21.80 4.08
N THR A 95 -4.81 20.51 4.33
CA THR A 95 -3.47 19.93 4.49
C THR A 95 -2.68 20.04 3.19
N GLU A 96 -1.43 20.47 3.27
CA GLU A 96 -0.55 20.48 2.10
C GLU A 96 0.05 19.09 1.92
N ILE A 97 -0.18 18.49 0.74
CA ILE A 97 0.49 17.26 0.36
C ILE A 97 1.28 17.47 -0.94
N PHE A 98 2.38 16.75 -1.06
CA PHE A 98 3.23 16.74 -2.25
C PHE A 98 3.39 15.31 -2.74
N LEU A 99 3.05 15.08 -4.00
CA LEU A 99 3.32 13.82 -4.67
C LEU A 99 4.71 13.87 -5.28
N HIS A 100 5.54 12.91 -4.90
CA HIS A 100 6.84 12.66 -5.50
C HIS A 100 6.75 11.39 -6.33
N LEU A 101 6.99 11.49 -7.63
CA LEU A 101 6.95 10.36 -8.56
C LEU A 101 8.38 9.85 -8.78
N TYR A 102 8.56 8.55 -8.62
CA TYR A 102 9.86 7.86 -8.66
C TYR A 102 9.94 6.90 -9.84
N LYS A 103 11.06 6.94 -10.55
CA LYS A 103 11.53 5.85 -11.43
C LYS A 103 12.56 5.01 -10.71
N ASN A 104 12.76 3.79 -11.18
CA ASN A 104 13.67 2.83 -10.55
C ASN A 104 14.29 1.87 -11.57
N ASN A 105 15.26 1.07 -11.12
CA ASN A 105 15.94 0.05 -11.93
C ASN A 105 15.52 -1.40 -11.64
N LEU A 106 14.55 -1.62 -10.75
CA LEU A 106 14.03 -2.94 -10.37
C LEU A 106 12.85 -3.37 -11.25
N ASP A 107 11.99 -2.44 -11.61
CA ASP A 107 10.86 -2.66 -12.51
C ASP A 107 10.61 -1.47 -13.45
N ASN A 108 9.65 -1.62 -14.36
CA ASN A 108 9.28 -0.59 -15.34
C ASN A 108 8.12 0.30 -14.85
N LYS A 109 7.85 0.34 -13.54
CA LYS A 109 6.74 1.10 -12.96
C LYS A 109 7.24 2.38 -12.31
N GLU A 110 6.36 3.36 -12.28
CA GLU A 110 6.58 4.57 -11.51
C GLU A 110 5.93 4.43 -10.13
N HIS A 111 6.67 4.70 -9.07
CA HIS A 111 6.19 4.63 -7.70
C HIS A 111 5.95 6.03 -7.13
N LEU A 112 5.16 6.14 -6.07
CA LEU A 112 4.80 7.42 -5.50
C LEU A 112 5.24 7.50 -4.03
N ALA A 113 5.67 8.68 -3.59
CA ALA A 113 5.66 9.06 -2.19
C ALA A 113 4.70 10.25 -2.01
N ILE A 114 3.69 10.06 -1.16
CA ILE A 114 2.76 11.10 -0.74
C ILE A 114 3.34 11.70 0.53
N VAL A 115 3.84 12.92 0.43
CA VAL A 115 4.50 13.62 1.53
C VAL A 115 3.55 14.66 2.10
N PHE A 116 3.34 14.64 3.41
CA PHE A 116 2.50 15.58 4.14
C PHE A 116 3.37 16.71 4.69
N GLY A 117 2.94 17.96 4.51
CA GLY A 117 3.77 19.13 4.80
C GLY A 117 4.79 19.41 3.71
N ASN A 118 5.66 20.39 3.94
CA ASN A 118 6.60 20.93 2.94
C ASN A 118 8.08 20.80 3.34
N LYS A 119 8.37 20.14 4.47
CA LYS A 119 9.73 20.03 5.04
C LYS A 119 10.54 18.91 4.42
N ILE A 120 9.90 17.79 4.10
CA ILE A 120 10.57 16.62 3.54
C ILE A 120 10.78 16.82 2.04
N ARG A 121 12.01 16.60 1.59
CA ARG A 121 12.43 16.80 0.19
C ARG A 121 13.27 15.64 -0.30
N SER A 122 13.21 15.42 -1.61
CA SER A 122 13.99 14.40 -2.30
C SER A 122 15.35 14.94 -2.73
N LYS A 123 16.43 14.22 -2.39
CA LYS A 123 17.81 14.51 -2.81
C LYS A 123 17.95 14.44 -4.33
N SER A 124 17.41 13.38 -4.95
CA SER A 124 17.47 13.22 -6.41
C SER A 124 16.64 14.25 -7.16
N LEU A 125 15.52 14.69 -6.59
CA LEU A 125 14.77 15.83 -7.10
C LEU A 125 15.62 17.09 -6.99
N ASP A 126 16.19 17.43 -5.84
CA ASP A 126 16.86 18.72 -5.70
C ASP A 126 18.24 18.80 -6.36
N ARG A 127 18.82 17.69 -6.81
CA ARG A 127 20.05 17.69 -7.60
C ARG A 127 19.88 18.47 -8.91
N VAL A 128 20.92 19.22 -9.31
CA VAL A 128 20.96 19.91 -10.62
C VAL A 128 21.29 18.88 -11.70
N ARG A 129 20.53 18.88 -12.79
CA ARG A 129 20.76 18.00 -13.95
C ARG A 129 21.57 18.73 -15.03
N GLU A 130 22.37 17.99 -15.78
CA GLU A 130 23.17 18.56 -16.86
C GLU A 130 22.26 19.15 -17.95
N GLY A 131 22.54 20.39 -18.38
CA GLY A 131 21.75 21.10 -19.38
C GLY A 131 20.37 21.60 -18.90
N GLU A 132 20.03 21.43 -17.62
CA GLU A 132 18.75 21.86 -17.05
C GLU A 132 18.68 23.39 -16.87
N THR A 133 17.61 24.01 -17.37
CA THR A 133 17.31 25.42 -17.09
C THR A 133 16.59 25.59 -15.74
N GLU A 134 16.57 26.81 -15.18
CA GLU A 134 15.77 27.11 -13.98
C GLU A 134 14.27 26.84 -14.20
N LEU A 135 13.76 27.03 -15.43
CA LEU A 135 12.38 26.73 -15.75
C LEU A 135 12.12 25.22 -15.72
N ASP A 136 12.98 24.40 -16.31
CA ASP A 136 12.86 22.94 -16.29
C ASP A 136 12.88 22.42 -14.85
N ARG A 137 13.77 22.97 -14.03
CA ARG A 137 13.86 22.68 -12.60
C ARG A 137 12.59 23.02 -11.82
N MET A 138 11.95 24.16 -12.13
CA MET A 138 10.65 24.51 -11.54
C MET A 138 9.51 23.62 -12.06
N ILE A 139 9.48 23.29 -13.36
CA ILE A 139 8.44 22.46 -14.00
C ILE A 139 8.41 21.06 -13.37
N ARG A 140 9.58 20.45 -13.15
CA ARG A 140 9.65 19.15 -12.47
C ARG A 140 9.42 19.25 -10.96
N GLY A 141 9.27 20.45 -10.42
CA GLY A 141 8.91 20.65 -9.02
C GLY A 141 10.08 20.79 -8.04
N ALA A 142 11.32 20.96 -8.49
CA ALA A 142 12.48 21.20 -7.63
C ALA A 142 12.61 22.68 -7.26
N TYR A 143 11.65 23.19 -6.49
CA TYR A 143 11.64 24.57 -5.99
C TYR A 143 11.30 24.61 -4.50
N VAL A 144 11.63 25.69 -3.80
CA VAL A 144 11.16 25.93 -2.41
C VAL A 144 9.99 26.90 -2.41
N GLY A 145 9.07 26.79 -1.45
CA GLY A 145 7.91 27.66 -1.31
C GLY A 145 6.82 27.42 -2.34
N ARG A 146 6.25 28.49 -2.93
CA ARG A 146 5.09 28.41 -3.85
C ARG A 146 5.42 28.98 -5.22
N LEU A 147 4.99 28.29 -6.26
CA LEU A 147 5.04 28.82 -7.62
C LEU A 147 3.98 29.92 -7.81
N TYR A 148 4.35 30.94 -8.59
CA TYR A 148 3.48 32.02 -9.02
C TYR A 148 3.89 32.48 -10.43
N PRO A 149 2.97 33.04 -11.23
CA PRO A 149 3.29 33.51 -12.58
C PRO A 149 4.42 34.54 -12.56
N GLY A 150 5.46 34.31 -13.38
CA GLY A 150 6.61 35.21 -13.49
C GLY A 150 7.80 34.91 -12.57
N ARG A 151 7.71 33.87 -11.71
CA ARG A 151 8.85 33.37 -10.92
C ARG A 151 10.02 32.99 -11.82
N LYS A 152 11.25 33.36 -11.44
CA LYS A 152 12.44 33.19 -12.29
C LYS A 152 13.44 32.18 -11.72
N THR A 153 13.44 31.94 -10.41
CA THR A 153 14.34 30.96 -9.80
C THR A 153 13.61 29.98 -8.90
N SER A 154 14.12 28.75 -8.89
CA SER A 154 13.71 27.68 -8.00
C SER A 154 14.01 27.97 -6.51
N ARG A 155 14.97 28.86 -6.22
CA ARG A 155 15.57 29.06 -4.88
C ARG A 155 15.14 30.32 -4.13
N GLU A 156 14.24 31.13 -4.68
CA GLU A 156 13.80 32.41 -4.09
C GLU A 156 13.45 32.33 -2.59
N ASP A 157 12.85 31.23 -2.15
CA ASP A 157 12.35 31.04 -0.78
C ASP A 157 13.35 30.31 0.15
N GLU A 158 14.55 29.92 -0.33
CA GLU A 158 15.56 29.21 0.49
C GLU A 158 16.13 30.08 1.61
N ALA A 159 16.37 31.37 1.34
CA ALA A 159 16.93 32.32 2.31
C ALA A 159 16.00 32.61 3.51
N LEU A 160 14.73 32.23 3.44
CA LEU A 160 13.76 32.39 4.54
C LEU A 160 13.68 31.13 5.43
N GLN A 161 14.30 30.01 5.04
CA GLN A 161 14.27 28.73 5.77
C GLN A 161 15.52 28.47 6.61
N GLU A 162 16.57 29.30 6.53
CA GLU A 162 17.84 29.11 7.26
C GLU A 162 17.74 29.29 8.78
N ASP A 163 16.61 29.76 9.32
CA ASP A 163 16.47 30.12 10.73
C ASP A 163 16.06 28.95 11.67
N ASP A 164 16.01 27.72 11.17
CA ASP A 164 15.71 26.51 11.97
C ASP A 164 16.91 25.55 12.06
N THR A 165 18.14 26.08 11.93
CA THR A 165 19.34 25.32 12.26
C THR A 165 19.32 24.97 13.74
N ALA A 166 19.17 23.67 14.00
CA ALA A 166 19.10 23.06 15.31
C ALA A 166 20.22 23.60 16.22
N LYS A 167 19.84 24.47 17.15
CA LYS A 167 20.63 24.65 18.38
C LYS A 167 20.69 23.29 19.04
N ASP A 168 21.92 22.79 19.20
CA ASP A 168 22.25 21.58 19.94
C ASP A 168 21.55 21.63 21.30
N THR A 169 20.42 20.96 21.37
CA THR A 169 19.54 20.91 22.52
C THR A 169 19.58 19.46 22.95
N GLY A 170 19.88 19.18 24.22
CA GLY A 170 20.00 17.83 24.76
C GLY A 170 18.66 17.09 24.79
N TRP A 171 18.08 16.83 23.61
CA TRP A 171 16.84 16.08 23.46
C TRP A 171 17.07 14.66 23.95
N SER A 172 16.20 14.21 24.85
CA SER A 172 16.23 12.81 25.29
C SER A 172 15.98 11.88 24.10
N GLN A 173 16.48 10.64 24.18
CA GLN A 173 16.22 9.62 23.16
C GLN A 173 14.71 9.45 22.88
N TRP A 174 13.86 9.57 23.90
CA TRP A 174 12.40 9.55 23.75
C TRP A 174 11.85 10.72 22.93
N SER A 175 12.45 11.89 23.06
CA SER A 175 12.05 13.06 22.31
C SER A 175 12.45 12.96 20.83
N LEU A 176 13.62 12.38 20.53
CA LEU A 176 14.04 12.06 19.16
C LEU A 176 13.10 11.05 18.49
N ILE A 177 12.68 10.00 19.21
CA ILE A 177 11.73 9.01 18.69
C ILE A 177 10.38 9.66 18.31
N ARG A 178 9.88 10.59 19.15
CA ARG A 178 8.61 11.29 18.84
C ARG A 178 8.72 12.26 17.66
N LEU A 179 9.92 12.79 17.42
CA LEU A 179 10.20 13.67 16.28
C LEU A 179 10.43 12.90 14.98
N ALA A 180 10.67 11.59 15.05
CA ALA A 180 10.86 10.78 13.85
C ALA A 180 9.59 10.74 13.00
N THR A 181 9.78 10.88 11.68
CA THR A 181 8.74 10.96 10.67
C THR A 181 7.83 9.73 10.72
N LEU A 182 6.52 9.97 10.68
CA LEU A 182 5.52 8.91 10.57
C LEU A 182 5.48 8.40 9.13
N VAL A 183 5.72 7.12 8.93
CA VAL A 183 5.81 6.50 7.59
C VAL A 183 4.81 5.35 7.45
N ARG A 184 4.19 5.26 6.28
CA ARG A 184 3.35 4.14 5.86
C ARG A 184 3.85 3.61 4.53
N ILE A 185 4.08 2.30 4.46
CA ILE A 185 4.37 1.62 3.19
C ILE A 185 3.13 0.88 2.71
N HIS A 186 2.55 1.44 1.67
CA HIS A 186 1.28 1.03 1.12
C HIS A 186 1.49 0.31 -0.20
N SER A 187 1.02 -0.93 -0.29
CA SER A 187 0.96 -1.65 -1.56
C SER A 187 -0.38 -1.30 -2.21
N GLU A 188 -0.33 -0.84 -3.46
CA GLU A 188 -1.52 -0.55 -4.28
C GLU A 188 -2.59 -1.65 -4.16
N CYS A 189 -3.82 -1.22 -3.95
CA CYS A 189 -5.02 -2.03 -3.91
C CYS A 189 -6.19 -1.25 -4.52
N TYR A 190 -6.27 -1.23 -5.84
CA TYR A 190 -7.28 -0.54 -6.63
C TYR A 190 -8.70 -0.81 -6.14
N THR A 191 -9.02 -2.08 -5.87
CA THR A 191 -10.37 -2.46 -5.43
C THR A 191 -10.72 -1.88 -4.06
N GLY A 192 -9.77 -1.84 -3.12
CA GLY A 192 -10.01 -1.30 -1.79
C GLY A 192 -10.01 0.24 -1.77
N GLU A 193 -9.12 0.85 -2.53
CA GLU A 193 -8.88 2.30 -2.52
C GLU A 193 -9.83 3.07 -3.42
N THR A 194 -10.17 2.52 -4.59
CA THR A 194 -10.94 3.23 -5.62
C THR A 194 -12.33 2.66 -5.80
N ALA A 195 -12.50 1.34 -5.64
CA ALA A 195 -13.79 0.67 -5.85
C ALA A 195 -14.55 0.36 -4.54
N TRP A 196 -14.11 0.91 -3.40
CA TRP A 196 -14.75 0.78 -2.09
C TRP A 196 -15.03 -0.68 -1.66
N SER A 197 -14.13 -1.60 -2.03
CA SER A 197 -14.33 -3.03 -1.78
C SER A 197 -14.36 -3.35 -0.29
N ALA A 198 -15.40 -4.08 0.14
CA ALA A 198 -15.49 -4.67 1.47
C ALA A 198 -14.72 -6.01 1.60
N ARG A 199 -13.96 -6.44 0.59
CA ARG A 199 -13.14 -7.67 0.66
C ARG A 199 -11.83 -7.47 1.42
N CYS A 200 -11.41 -6.23 1.64
CA CYS A 200 -10.15 -5.91 2.30
C CYS A 200 -10.25 -4.56 3.02
N ASP A 201 -9.32 -4.30 3.93
CA ASP A 201 -9.20 -3.06 4.69
C ASP A 201 -8.21 -2.06 4.07
N CYS A 202 -7.76 -2.27 2.83
CA CYS A 202 -6.68 -1.47 2.24
C CYS A 202 -7.04 0.01 2.07
N GLY A 203 -8.27 0.32 1.64
CA GLY A 203 -8.74 1.71 1.52
C GLY A 203 -8.77 2.41 2.87
N GLU A 204 -9.40 1.78 3.87
CA GLU A 204 -9.46 2.29 5.25
C GLU A 204 -8.05 2.53 5.84
N GLN A 205 -7.10 1.64 5.55
CA GLN A 205 -5.72 1.81 5.99
C GLN A 205 -5.01 3.00 5.34
N LEU A 206 -5.26 3.27 4.05
CA LEU A 206 -4.69 4.42 3.36
C LEU A 206 -5.28 5.73 3.93
N ASP A 207 -6.59 5.77 4.11
CA ASP A 207 -7.31 6.92 4.66
C ASP A 207 -6.85 7.24 6.09
N GLU A 208 -6.71 6.22 6.95
CA GLU A 208 -6.24 6.43 8.32
C GLU A 208 -4.79 6.92 8.38
N ALA A 209 -3.91 6.39 7.52
CA ALA A 209 -2.54 6.88 7.43
C ALA A 209 -2.51 8.36 7.01
N ALA A 210 -3.27 8.72 5.97
CA ALA A 210 -3.39 10.09 5.51
C ALA A 210 -3.96 11.01 6.60
N ARG A 211 -4.97 10.56 7.36
CA ARG A 211 -5.58 11.32 8.46
C ARG A 211 -4.58 11.58 9.59
N LEU A 212 -3.79 10.58 9.99
CA LEU A 212 -2.78 10.73 11.03
C LEU A 212 -1.68 11.72 10.61
N MET A 213 -1.13 11.57 9.42
CA MET A 213 -0.08 12.46 8.89
C MET A 213 -0.59 13.89 8.65
N SER A 214 -1.84 14.03 8.21
CA SER A 214 -2.48 15.35 8.04
C SER A 214 -2.61 16.12 9.36
N LYS A 215 -2.81 15.42 10.48
CA LYS A 215 -2.90 16.03 11.81
C LYS A 215 -1.56 16.57 12.28
N GLU A 216 -0.46 15.89 11.92
CA GLU A 216 0.91 16.28 12.28
C GLU A 216 1.51 17.27 11.25
N ASN A 217 0.86 17.44 10.08
CA ASN A 217 1.39 18.14 8.91
C ASN A 217 2.81 17.67 8.55
N ASP A 218 3.02 16.37 8.75
CA ASP A 218 4.29 15.68 8.59
C ASP A 218 4.02 14.18 8.40
N GLY A 219 4.85 13.54 7.58
CA GLY A 219 4.75 12.10 7.32
C GLY A 219 4.77 11.74 5.85
N ILE A 220 4.94 10.44 5.59
CA ILE A 220 5.14 9.90 4.24
C ILE A 220 4.33 8.63 4.06
N VAL A 221 3.51 8.58 3.00
CA VAL A 221 3.01 7.32 2.46
C VAL A 221 3.84 6.95 1.23
N VAL A 222 4.67 5.91 1.34
CA VAL A 222 5.31 5.30 0.17
C VAL A 222 4.31 4.35 -0.47
N TYR A 223 3.81 4.76 -1.63
CA TYR A 223 2.81 4.05 -2.41
C TYR A 223 3.48 3.22 -3.51
N LEU A 224 3.58 1.92 -3.26
CA LEU A 224 4.19 0.96 -4.17
C LEU A 224 3.13 0.33 -5.09
N ARG A 225 3.28 0.50 -6.42
CA ARG A 225 2.41 -0.06 -7.46
C ARG A 225 2.61 -1.56 -7.69
N GLN A 226 2.38 -2.33 -6.63
CA GLN A 226 2.54 -3.78 -6.58
C GLN A 226 1.21 -4.45 -6.21
N GLU A 227 0.19 -4.16 -7.03
CA GLU A 227 -1.16 -4.70 -6.92
C GLU A 227 -1.18 -6.23 -6.77
N GLY A 228 -2.15 -6.74 -6.00
CA GLY A 228 -2.37 -8.17 -5.82
C GLY A 228 -1.25 -8.89 -5.07
N ARG A 229 -0.40 -8.16 -4.34
CA ARG A 229 0.87 -8.71 -3.78
C ARG A 229 1.90 -9.04 -4.86
N GLY A 230 1.95 -8.22 -5.90
CA GLY A 230 2.93 -8.35 -6.99
C GLY A 230 2.43 -9.14 -8.20
N ILE A 231 1.29 -9.85 -8.11
CA ILE A 231 0.72 -10.62 -9.23
C ILE A 231 -0.09 -9.77 -10.22
N GLY A 232 -0.45 -8.54 -9.83
CA GLY A 232 -1.25 -7.62 -10.65
C GLY A 232 -2.76 -7.76 -10.49
N LEU A 233 -3.50 -6.79 -11.05
CA LEU A 233 -4.95 -6.67 -10.87
C LEU A 233 -5.74 -7.80 -11.54
N SER A 234 -5.37 -8.19 -12.75
CA SER A 234 -6.06 -9.25 -13.50
C SER A 234 -6.06 -10.57 -12.73
N GLU A 235 -4.90 -10.96 -12.20
CA GLU A 235 -4.73 -12.19 -11.44
C GLU A 235 -5.44 -12.14 -10.08
N LYS A 236 -5.42 -10.98 -9.42
CA LYS A 236 -6.22 -10.74 -8.22
C LYS A 236 -7.72 -10.93 -8.48
N LEU A 237 -8.25 -10.41 -9.59
CA LEU A 237 -9.66 -10.58 -9.94
C LEU A 237 -10.00 -12.04 -10.27
N LYS A 238 -9.10 -12.79 -10.91
CA LYS A 238 -9.27 -14.25 -11.08
C LYS A 238 -9.31 -14.97 -9.73
N ALA A 239 -8.42 -14.60 -8.80
CA ALA A 239 -8.42 -15.18 -7.45
C ALA A 239 -9.73 -14.89 -6.71
N TYR A 240 -10.31 -13.70 -6.89
CA TYR A 240 -11.64 -13.37 -6.37
C TYR A 240 -12.73 -14.25 -6.95
N ASN A 241 -12.74 -14.50 -8.27
CA ASN A 241 -13.72 -15.39 -8.88
C ASN A 241 -13.59 -16.82 -8.32
N LEU A 242 -12.36 -17.33 -8.12
CA LEU A 242 -12.14 -18.64 -7.50
C LEU A 242 -12.63 -18.70 -6.06
N GLN A 243 -12.47 -17.61 -5.31
CA GLN A 243 -12.99 -17.51 -3.94
C GLN A 243 -14.52 -17.51 -3.91
N ASP A 244 -15.16 -16.80 -4.85
CA ASP A 244 -16.62 -16.79 -4.98
C ASP A 244 -17.17 -18.16 -5.40
N LEU A 245 -16.35 -18.96 -6.10
CA LEU A 245 -16.64 -20.37 -6.41
C LEU A 245 -16.35 -21.32 -5.23
N GLY A 246 -15.91 -20.81 -4.08
CA GLY A 246 -15.71 -21.56 -2.84
C GLY A 246 -14.27 -21.99 -2.56
N ALA A 247 -13.28 -21.61 -3.38
CA ALA A 247 -11.88 -21.88 -3.08
C ALA A 247 -11.41 -20.99 -1.91
N ASP A 248 -10.66 -21.55 -0.96
CA ASP A 248 -9.99 -20.70 0.03
C ASP A 248 -8.83 -19.90 -0.62
N THR A 249 -8.35 -18.85 0.06
CA THR A 249 -7.31 -17.96 -0.50
C THR A 249 -6.03 -18.71 -0.90
N VAL A 250 -5.68 -19.78 -0.19
CA VAL A 250 -4.48 -20.58 -0.48
C VAL A 250 -4.71 -21.41 -1.74
N THR A 251 -5.85 -22.08 -1.84
CA THR A 251 -6.26 -22.88 -3.00
C THR A 251 -6.37 -22.02 -4.25
N ALA A 252 -6.97 -20.83 -4.16
CA ALA A 252 -7.07 -19.89 -5.27
C ALA A 252 -5.68 -19.50 -5.81
N ASN A 253 -4.71 -19.20 -4.94
CA ASN A 253 -3.35 -18.88 -5.37
C ASN A 253 -2.62 -20.08 -5.97
N LEU A 254 -2.81 -21.28 -5.41
CA LEU A 254 -2.22 -22.52 -5.93
C LEU A 254 -2.75 -22.85 -7.33
N LEU A 255 -4.07 -22.71 -7.55
CA LEU A 255 -4.71 -22.90 -8.85
C LEU A 255 -4.15 -21.93 -9.90
N LEU A 256 -3.83 -20.71 -9.49
CA LEU A 256 -3.23 -19.69 -10.35
C LEU A 256 -1.70 -19.78 -10.44
N ARG A 257 -1.07 -20.71 -9.69
CA ARG A 257 0.39 -20.92 -9.61
C ARG A 257 1.17 -19.67 -9.15
N HIS A 258 0.55 -18.87 -8.29
CA HIS A 258 1.15 -17.66 -7.74
C HIS A 258 1.83 -17.93 -6.40
N PRO A 259 2.96 -17.26 -6.09
CA PRO A 259 3.50 -17.25 -4.74
C PRO A 259 2.52 -16.57 -3.76
N ALA A 260 2.62 -16.88 -2.47
CA ALA A 260 1.76 -16.28 -1.45
C ALA A 260 1.98 -14.76 -1.29
N ASP A 261 3.19 -14.29 -1.59
CA ASP A 261 3.59 -12.89 -1.63
C ASP A 261 4.81 -12.73 -2.56
N ALA A 262 4.70 -11.94 -3.63
CA ALA A 262 5.79 -11.64 -4.56
C ALA A 262 6.37 -10.23 -4.36
N ARG A 263 5.98 -9.54 -3.28
CA ARG A 263 6.35 -8.15 -3.07
C ARG A 263 7.80 -8.02 -2.62
N SER A 264 8.42 -6.93 -3.05
CA SER A 264 9.67 -6.43 -2.49
C SER A 264 9.44 -5.06 -1.85
N TYR A 265 10.09 -4.82 -0.72
CA TYR A 265 10.04 -3.54 -0.02
C TYR A 265 11.35 -2.75 -0.13
N SER A 266 12.37 -3.27 -0.82
CA SER A 266 13.64 -2.57 -1.01
C SER A 266 13.48 -1.23 -1.75
N LEU A 267 12.50 -1.13 -2.66
CA LEU A 267 12.13 0.15 -3.29
C LEU A 267 11.62 1.18 -2.27
N ALA A 268 10.87 0.75 -1.25
CA ALA A 268 10.43 1.68 -0.21
C ALA A 268 11.60 2.19 0.63
N THR A 269 12.54 1.32 0.99
CA THR A 269 13.77 1.72 1.67
C THR A 269 14.55 2.73 0.84
N ALA A 270 14.76 2.46 -0.45
CA ALA A 270 15.46 3.38 -1.36
C ALA A 270 14.77 4.75 -1.49
N ILE A 271 13.44 4.76 -1.63
CA ILE A 271 12.64 6.01 -1.70
C ILE A 271 12.78 6.82 -0.40
N LEU A 272 12.73 6.17 0.76
CA LEU A 272 12.86 6.85 2.05
C LEU A 272 14.27 7.45 2.24
N LEU A 273 15.33 6.76 1.83
CA LEU A 273 16.70 7.29 1.87
C LEU A 273 16.88 8.51 0.96
N ASP A 274 16.24 8.50 -0.21
CA ASP A 274 16.22 9.64 -1.12
C ASP A 274 15.45 10.84 -0.53
N LEU A 275 14.40 10.58 0.26
CA LEU A 275 13.67 11.58 1.07
C LEU A 275 14.39 11.97 2.38
N ASP A 276 15.64 11.53 2.55
CA ASP A 276 16.47 11.77 3.72
C ASP A 276 15.90 11.22 5.04
N GLN A 277 15.19 10.09 4.97
CA GLN A 277 14.60 9.42 6.13
C GLN A 277 15.38 8.16 6.49
N THR A 278 16.22 8.26 7.52
CA THR A 278 16.98 7.14 8.08
C THR A 278 16.41 6.63 9.41
N GLU A 279 15.57 7.43 10.08
CA GLU A 279 14.94 7.10 11.35
C GLU A 279 13.44 7.38 11.28
N ILE A 280 12.59 6.37 11.50
CA ILE A 280 11.15 6.48 11.26
C ILE A 280 10.29 5.84 12.36
N ARG A 281 9.03 6.25 12.40
CA ARG A 281 7.94 5.50 13.05
C ARG A 281 7.08 4.85 11.97
N LEU A 282 6.94 3.52 11.98
CA LEU A 282 6.32 2.78 10.88
C LEU A 282 4.88 2.33 11.21
N LEU A 283 3.92 2.78 10.41
CA LEU A 283 2.51 2.36 10.44
C LEU A 283 2.32 0.97 9.79
N THR A 284 2.42 -0.08 10.60
CA THR A 284 2.26 -1.46 10.13
C THR A 284 1.79 -2.44 11.20
N ASN A 285 1.07 -3.46 10.76
CA ASN A 285 0.79 -4.66 11.55
C ASN A 285 1.59 -5.88 11.08
N ASN A 286 2.27 -5.78 9.92
CA ASN A 286 3.08 -6.86 9.40
C ASN A 286 4.52 -6.73 9.96
N PRO A 287 5.01 -7.70 10.77
CA PRO A 287 6.39 -7.69 11.25
C PRO A 287 7.41 -7.83 10.12
N ASP A 288 7.07 -8.57 9.05
CA ASP A 288 7.98 -8.76 7.90
C ASP A 288 8.23 -7.44 7.18
N LYS A 289 7.23 -6.55 7.15
CA LYS A 289 7.40 -5.18 6.62
C LYS A 289 8.38 -4.36 7.44
N ILE A 290 8.51 -4.60 8.75
CA ILE A 290 9.47 -3.87 9.59
C ILE A 290 10.87 -4.27 9.16
N ALA A 291 11.18 -5.58 9.19
CA ALA A 291 12.48 -6.10 8.81
C ALA A 291 12.86 -5.73 7.36
N ALA A 292 11.92 -5.83 6.43
CA ALA A 292 12.18 -5.54 5.02
C ALA A 292 12.47 -4.06 4.75
N VAL A 293 11.96 -3.16 5.59
CA VAL A 293 12.16 -1.70 5.44
C VAL A 293 13.41 -1.24 6.12
N GLU A 294 13.75 -1.83 7.27
CA GLU A 294 15.06 -1.62 7.88
C GLU A 294 16.17 -1.98 6.88
N GLY A 295 15.92 -2.99 6.02
CA GLY A 295 16.86 -3.44 5.01
C GLY A 295 17.92 -4.36 5.60
N LYS A 296 18.74 -4.98 4.73
CA LYS A 296 19.71 -6.00 5.16
C LYS A 296 20.79 -5.41 6.05
N HIS A 297 21.16 -4.16 5.80
CA HIS A 297 22.22 -3.45 6.52
C HIS A 297 21.68 -2.42 7.52
N ARG A 298 20.38 -2.45 7.82
CA ARG A 298 19.70 -1.48 8.70
C ARG A 298 19.88 -0.04 8.20
N GLU A 299 19.72 0.14 6.89
CA GLU A 299 19.75 1.42 6.19
C GLU A 299 18.73 2.40 6.78
N ILE A 300 17.61 1.86 7.28
CA ILE A 300 16.60 2.61 8.04
C ILE A 300 16.42 1.98 9.41
N LYS A 301 16.28 2.82 10.43
CA LYS A 301 15.96 2.43 11.80
C LYS A 301 14.48 2.69 12.09
N VAL A 302 13.73 1.63 12.39
CA VAL A 302 12.34 1.75 12.84
C VAL A 302 12.32 1.86 14.36
N HIS A 303 12.13 3.07 14.89
CA HIS A 303 12.10 3.28 16.34
C HIS A 303 10.82 2.80 16.99
N GLU A 304 9.71 2.97 16.29
CA GLU A 304 8.38 2.66 16.78
C GLU A 304 7.56 2.00 15.68
N ARG A 305 6.90 0.89 16.03
CA ARG A 305 5.80 0.36 15.24
C ARG A 305 4.51 1.01 15.72
N VAL A 306 3.85 1.75 14.85
CA VAL A 306 2.53 2.31 15.12
C VAL A 306 1.46 1.35 14.57
N PRO A 307 0.59 0.75 15.42
CA PRO A 307 -0.37 -0.24 14.99
C PRO A 307 -1.48 0.38 14.13
N MET A 308 -1.92 -0.35 13.11
CA MET A 308 -3.04 0.03 12.25
C MET A 308 -4.27 -0.82 12.56
N VAL A 309 -4.91 -0.54 13.69
CA VAL A 309 -6.10 -1.26 14.12
C VAL A 309 -7.31 -0.83 13.27
N PRO A 310 -8.07 -1.78 12.69
CA PRO A 310 -9.29 -1.46 11.95
C PRO A 310 -10.20 -0.50 12.72
N ILE A 311 -10.79 0.48 12.03
CA ILE A 311 -11.65 1.48 12.65
C ILE A 311 -12.85 0.81 13.32
N ALA A 312 -13.42 -0.20 12.65
CA ALA A 312 -14.53 -0.99 13.17
C ALA A 312 -14.23 -1.68 14.53
N TRP A 313 -12.95 -1.89 14.85
CA TRP A 313 -12.49 -2.50 16.11
C TRP A 313 -12.22 -1.49 17.21
N ARG A 314 -11.93 -0.23 16.84
CA ARG A 314 -11.68 0.87 17.79
C ARG A 314 -12.95 1.64 18.16
N MET A 315 -13.92 1.69 17.27
CA MET A 315 -15.11 2.53 17.41
C MET A 315 -16.40 1.72 17.21
N ASN A 316 -17.43 2.06 17.97
CA ASN A 316 -18.76 1.45 17.84
C ASN A 316 -19.47 1.89 16.54
N SER A 317 -19.04 2.98 15.93
CA SER A 317 -19.57 3.54 14.70
C SER A 317 -18.46 3.82 13.70
N GLY A 318 -18.64 3.42 12.44
CA GLY A 318 -17.67 3.60 11.36
C GLY A 318 -16.84 2.35 11.05
N GLY A 319 -16.01 2.46 10.02
CA GLY A 319 -15.20 1.39 9.47
C GLY A 319 -15.98 0.34 8.65
N ILE A 320 -15.25 -0.52 7.95
CA ILE A 320 -15.83 -1.58 7.13
C ILE A 320 -16.22 -2.77 8.03
N ARG A 321 -17.49 -3.18 7.96
CA ARG A 321 -18.01 -4.38 8.64
C ARG A 321 -18.66 -5.30 7.62
N SER A 322 -18.03 -6.42 7.35
CA SER A 322 -18.54 -7.45 6.45
C SER A 322 -17.88 -8.80 6.75
N LYS A 323 -18.51 -9.89 6.32
CA LYS A 323 -17.95 -11.24 6.49
C LYS A 323 -16.64 -11.39 5.71
N GLU A 324 -16.54 -10.72 4.57
CA GLU A 324 -15.38 -10.79 3.69
C GLU A 324 -14.14 -10.14 4.33
N VAL A 325 -14.27 -8.92 4.89
CA VAL A 325 -13.14 -8.25 5.57
C VAL A 325 -12.76 -8.97 6.86
N GLU A 326 -13.71 -9.51 7.61
CA GLU A 326 -13.45 -10.32 8.81
C GLU A 326 -12.65 -11.59 8.46
N GLY A 327 -13.07 -12.34 7.43
CA GLY A 327 -12.35 -13.51 6.94
C GLY A 327 -10.93 -13.17 6.45
N TYR A 328 -10.78 -12.03 5.79
CA TYR A 328 -9.47 -11.53 5.35
C TYR A 328 -8.55 -11.15 6.52
N LEU A 329 -9.05 -10.40 7.51
CA LEU A 329 -8.31 -10.02 8.71
C LEU A 329 -7.93 -11.24 9.55
N LYS A 330 -8.85 -12.21 9.70
CA LYS A 330 -8.57 -13.50 10.34
C LYS A 330 -7.41 -14.23 9.65
N THR A 331 -7.41 -14.29 8.32
CA THR A 331 -6.32 -14.90 7.54
C THR A 331 -4.98 -14.19 7.78
N LYS A 332 -4.97 -12.85 7.83
CA LYS A 332 -3.75 -12.07 8.14
C LYS A 332 -3.17 -12.40 9.52
N ILE A 333 -4.03 -12.57 10.53
CA ILE A 333 -3.61 -12.88 11.91
C ILE A 333 -3.14 -14.33 12.01
N GLU A 334 -4.02 -15.28 11.62
CA GLU A 334 -3.81 -16.70 11.88
C GLU A 334 -2.78 -17.35 10.95
N ARG A 335 -2.72 -16.93 9.68
CA ARG A 335 -1.85 -17.55 8.67
C ARG A 335 -0.64 -16.70 8.28
N MET A 336 -0.64 -15.39 8.58
CA MET A 336 0.42 -14.46 8.12
C MET A 336 1.05 -13.65 9.26
N GLY A 337 0.85 -14.04 10.51
CA GLY A 337 1.58 -13.49 11.67
C GLY A 337 1.39 -11.99 11.92
N HIS A 338 0.31 -11.37 11.43
CA HIS A 338 0.09 -9.94 11.66
C HIS A 338 -0.18 -9.65 13.15
N MET A 339 0.49 -8.62 13.68
CA MET A 339 0.41 -8.14 15.07
C MET A 339 -0.85 -7.28 15.29
N LEU A 340 -2.01 -7.92 15.20
CA LEU A 340 -3.30 -7.32 15.52
C LEU A 340 -3.92 -8.08 16.70
N ASP A 341 -4.11 -7.38 17.81
CA ASP A 341 -4.87 -7.90 18.94
C ASP A 341 -6.36 -7.72 18.63
N LYS A 342 -7.12 -8.80 18.84
CA LYS A 342 -8.54 -8.94 18.45
C LYS A 342 -9.42 -7.85 19.07
N PRO A 343 -10.47 -7.42 18.36
CA PRO A 343 -11.76 -8.11 18.53
C PRO A 343 -12.10 -8.96 17.30
N LEU A 344 -12.36 -10.26 17.51
CA LEU A 344 -12.98 -11.13 16.51
C LEU A 344 -14.44 -11.34 16.89
#